data_AF-D4GXN9-F1
#
_entry.id   AF-D4GXN9-F1
#
_cell.length_a   1.000
_cell.length_b   1.000
_cell.length_c   1.000
_cell.angle_alpha   90.00
_cell.angle_beta   90.00
_cell.angle_gamma   90.00
#
_symmetry.space_group_name_H-M   'P 1'
#
loop_
_entity.id
_entity.type
_entity.pdbx_description
1 polymer ?
#
loop_
_entity_poly.entity_id
_entity_poly.type
_entity_poly.pdbx_seq_one_letter_code
_entity_poly.pdbx_strand_id
1 'polypeptide(L)'
;MRLEDYWGVGPKTSDRLESALGREGAVAAIESADVRALVDAGVTRGRAVRILRRADGQAGIDALATRDARNVYDDLLSLASDRGLTEHAADRIRVLTPLPTVEARRDRLDRILAAREAWADLDDDARDAIEATFREYDVAGETERAAVRAALELREAGLRGEPFDALAEADPDALRDALGALGYVDNDGSVAAGADDRLDSLRSRLDTAKELQSGSFDVLETVQSRGVRSLDDFRAAFVQYVAQETDLSRGEIEAVAAEDARDATDFVSASLRALVEDLEADVAAREETVAEELRDRIWAARDDVDLAVEAVDEVALSLSLARFADEYDLTPPDIAETGLAVCGARNLFIDDPQPVSYAVGDHELACASGPTPPVGDRVSVLTGANSGGKTTLLETLSQVAILASMGLPVPAESAVVGRFDSVVFHRRHASFNAGVLESTIKSIVPPLSGDGRTLMLVDEFEAITEPGRAADLLNGLVNLTVERDAFGVYVTHLADELSPLPPEARIDGIFAEGLTDELELRVDYQPRFGTVGKSTPEFIVSRLVANARDRAERAGFEALAAAVGEEAVQKTLSDAEFVD
;
A
#
# COMPACT_ATOMS: atom_id res chain seq x y z
N MET A 1 -21.16 -0.26 17.18
CA MET A 1 -20.75 -1.66 16.96
C MET A 1 -19.91 -2.15 18.13
N ARG A 2 -19.92 -3.44 18.45
CA ARG A 2 -18.89 -4.01 19.34
C ARG A 2 -17.69 -4.36 18.47
N LEU A 3 -16.46 -4.16 18.97
CA LEU A 3 -15.26 -4.48 18.19
C LEU A 3 -15.15 -5.97 17.85
N GLU A 4 -15.70 -6.83 18.70
CA GLU A 4 -15.83 -8.27 18.46
C GLU A 4 -16.76 -8.62 17.29
N ASP A 5 -17.57 -7.67 16.82
CA ASP A 5 -18.38 -7.85 15.61
C ASP A 5 -17.49 -7.79 14.35
N TYR A 6 -16.28 -7.20 14.42
CA TYR A 6 -15.29 -7.25 13.35
C TYR A 6 -14.55 -8.59 13.34
N TRP A 7 -14.54 -9.22 12.17
CA TRP A 7 -13.96 -10.54 12.00
C TRP A 7 -12.45 -10.52 12.32
N GLY A 8 -11.99 -11.45 13.18
CA GLY A 8 -10.57 -11.59 13.56
C GLY A 8 -10.17 -10.79 14.80
N VAL A 9 -11.08 -9.93 15.29
CA VAL A 9 -11.00 -9.27 16.58
C VAL A 9 -11.62 -10.20 17.63
N GLY A 10 -10.79 -11.09 18.20
CA GLY A 10 -11.20 -11.88 19.36
C GLY A 10 -11.21 -11.03 20.64
N PRO A 11 -11.74 -11.54 21.77
CA PRO A 11 -11.88 -10.78 23.02
C PRO A 11 -10.58 -10.12 23.47
N LYS A 12 -9.45 -10.85 23.41
CA LYS A 12 -8.12 -10.31 23.76
C LYS A 12 -7.65 -9.17 22.86
N THR A 13 -8.06 -9.16 21.59
CA THR A 13 -7.71 -8.09 20.65
C THR A 13 -8.65 -6.92 20.82
N SER A 14 -9.94 -7.17 21.04
CA SER A 14 -10.91 -6.16 21.44
C SER A 14 -10.45 -5.42 22.69
N ASP A 15 -10.10 -6.14 23.77
CA ASP A 15 -9.63 -5.56 25.03
C ASP A 15 -8.39 -4.67 24.83
N ARG A 16 -7.44 -5.10 23.99
CA ARG A 16 -6.23 -4.32 23.68
C ARG A 16 -6.57 -3.03 22.93
N LEU A 17 -7.39 -3.13 21.89
CA LEU A 17 -7.81 -1.98 21.09
C LEU A 17 -8.62 -0.99 21.93
N GLU A 18 -9.58 -1.46 22.73
CA GLU A 18 -10.36 -0.59 23.62
C GLU A 18 -9.48 0.05 24.71
N SER A 19 -8.47 -0.66 25.23
CA SER A 19 -7.57 -0.11 26.25
C SER A 19 -6.63 0.96 25.69
N ALA A 20 -6.22 0.84 24.42
CA ALA A 20 -5.26 1.75 23.81
C ALA A 20 -5.91 2.94 23.09
N LEU A 21 -6.99 2.69 22.33
CA LEU A 21 -7.62 3.68 21.43
C LEU A 21 -9.03 4.09 21.90
N GLY A 22 -9.58 3.43 22.92
CA GLY A 22 -11.01 3.48 23.19
C GLY A 22 -11.82 2.76 22.11
N ARG A 23 -13.13 2.58 22.36
CA ARG A 23 -14.00 1.87 21.40
C ARG A 23 -14.16 2.64 20.10
N GLU A 24 -14.43 3.94 20.18
CA GLU A 24 -14.69 4.78 19.00
C GLU A 24 -13.43 4.92 18.13
N GLY A 25 -12.27 5.19 18.75
CA GLY A 25 -10.99 5.24 18.04
C GLY A 25 -10.62 3.90 17.40
N ALA A 26 -10.87 2.78 18.07
CA ALA A 26 -10.64 1.46 17.47
C ALA A 26 -11.58 1.13 16.30
N VAL A 27 -12.84 1.58 16.34
CA VAL A 27 -13.78 1.44 15.22
C VAL A 27 -13.31 2.30 14.04
N ALA A 28 -13.00 3.58 14.31
CA ALA A 28 -12.50 4.49 13.29
C ALA A 28 -11.22 3.96 12.63
N ALA A 29 -10.27 3.43 13.40
CA ALA A 29 -9.05 2.83 12.88
C ALA A 29 -9.32 1.58 12.00
N ILE A 30 -10.35 0.80 12.31
CA ILE A 30 -10.72 -0.36 11.48
C ILE A 30 -11.40 0.11 10.19
N GLU A 31 -12.32 1.07 10.27
CA GLU A 31 -13.08 1.58 9.12
C GLU A 31 -12.22 2.40 8.16
N SER A 32 -11.22 3.12 8.67
CA SER A 32 -10.21 3.86 7.86
C SER A 32 -9.05 2.99 7.38
N ALA A 33 -9.03 1.69 7.70
CA ALA A 33 -7.93 0.80 7.37
C ALA A 33 -6.56 1.22 7.96
N ASP A 34 -6.55 1.86 9.13
CA ASP A 34 -5.35 2.34 9.81
C ASP A 34 -4.57 1.20 10.49
N VAL A 35 -3.66 0.58 9.72
CA VAL A 35 -2.75 -0.45 10.22
C VAL A 35 -1.89 0.06 11.38
N ARG A 36 -1.46 1.32 11.35
CA ARG A 36 -0.56 1.91 12.34
C ARG A 36 -1.23 2.02 13.70
N ALA A 37 -2.44 2.56 13.77
CA ALA A 37 -3.21 2.61 15.01
C ALA A 37 -3.41 1.21 15.63
N LEU A 38 -3.70 0.20 14.81
CA LEU A 38 -3.80 -1.18 15.30
C LEU A 38 -2.45 -1.71 15.83
N VAL A 39 -1.34 -1.38 15.16
CA VAL A 39 0.00 -1.79 15.57
C VAL A 39 0.44 -1.12 16.87
N ASP A 40 0.21 0.18 16.98
CA ASP A 40 0.53 0.98 18.18
C ASP A 40 -0.33 0.53 19.39
N ALA A 41 -1.55 0.05 19.13
CA ALA A 41 -2.39 -0.62 20.12
C ALA A 41 -1.92 -2.06 20.47
N GLY A 42 -0.80 -2.54 19.93
CA GLY A 42 -0.18 -3.82 20.27
C GLY A 42 -0.71 -5.02 19.48
N VAL A 43 -1.28 -4.80 18.30
CA VAL A 43 -1.58 -5.84 17.31
C VAL A 43 -0.36 -6.02 16.40
N THR A 44 -0.01 -7.24 16.02
CA THR A 44 1.09 -7.42 15.05
C THR A 44 0.66 -6.91 13.67
N ARG A 45 1.56 -6.28 12.90
CA ARG A 45 1.25 -5.74 11.56
C ARG A 45 0.52 -6.75 10.65
N GLY A 46 1.03 -7.98 10.55
CA GLY A 46 0.38 -9.04 9.76
C GLY A 46 -1.00 -9.49 10.29
N ARG A 47 -1.29 -9.27 11.58
CA ARG A 47 -2.63 -9.50 12.13
C ARG A 47 -3.55 -8.30 11.88
N ALA A 48 -3.05 -7.08 11.97
CA ALA A 48 -3.79 -5.86 11.64
C ALA A 48 -4.27 -5.92 10.19
N VAL A 49 -3.38 -6.13 9.22
CA VAL A 49 -3.72 -6.29 7.79
C VAL A 49 -4.80 -7.36 7.58
N ARG A 50 -4.73 -8.49 8.27
CA ARG A 50 -5.73 -9.57 8.15
C ARG A 50 -7.10 -9.19 8.74
N ILE A 51 -7.12 -8.44 9.83
CA ILE A 51 -8.37 -7.93 10.43
C ILE A 51 -9.01 -6.95 9.45
N LEU A 52 -8.23 -5.98 8.96
CA LEU A 52 -8.71 -4.92 8.08
C LEU A 52 -9.24 -5.46 6.74
N ARG A 53 -8.49 -6.33 6.05
CA ARG A 53 -8.97 -6.96 4.80
C ARG A 53 -10.32 -7.66 4.94
N ARG A 54 -10.59 -8.23 6.11
CA ARG A 54 -11.86 -8.95 6.36
C ARG A 54 -12.98 -8.05 6.83
N ALA A 55 -12.65 -6.96 7.51
CA ALA A 55 -13.60 -5.90 7.85
C ALA A 55 -14.11 -5.21 6.58
N ASP A 56 -13.20 -4.91 5.65
CA ASP A 56 -13.48 -4.08 4.47
C ASP A 56 -14.08 -4.87 3.29
N GLY A 57 -13.76 -6.17 3.16
CA GLY A 57 -14.21 -6.94 2.00
C GLY A 57 -14.06 -8.44 2.10
N GLN A 58 -14.67 -9.08 3.10
CA GLN A 58 -14.65 -10.54 3.26
C GLN A 58 -15.10 -11.27 1.98
N ALA A 59 -16.17 -10.80 1.33
CA ALA A 59 -16.65 -11.38 0.07
C ALA A 59 -15.61 -11.27 -1.07
N GLY A 60 -14.84 -10.17 -1.12
CA GLY A 60 -13.77 -9.99 -2.09
C GLY A 60 -12.61 -10.96 -1.88
N ILE A 61 -12.21 -11.18 -0.63
CA ILE A 61 -11.17 -12.17 -0.29
C ILE A 61 -11.63 -13.60 -0.55
N ASP A 62 -12.91 -13.90 -0.33
CA ASP A 62 -13.48 -15.21 -0.59
C ASP A 62 -13.57 -15.53 -2.09
N ALA A 63 -13.65 -14.50 -2.96
CA ALA A 63 -13.53 -14.65 -4.40
C ALA A 63 -12.17 -15.24 -4.81
N LEU A 64 -11.10 -15.00 -4.05
CA LEU A 64 -9.80 -15.64 -4.24
C LEU A 64 -9.82 -17.05 -3.61
N ALA A 65 -10.43 -18.02 -4.31
CA ALA A 65 -10.80 -19.31 -3.73
C ALA A 65 -9.61 -20.13 -3.21
N THR A 66 -8.48 -20.06 -3.90
CA THR A 66 -7.32 -20.93 -3.67
C THR A 66 -6.19 -20.22 -2.93
N ARG A 67 -5.28 -21.01 -2.34
CA ARG A 67 -4.08 -20.43 -1.71
C ARG A 67 -3.18 -19.75 -2.72
N ASP A 68 -3.00 -20.34 -3.92
CA ASP A 68 -2.10 -19.75 -4.91
C ASP A 68 -2.65 -18.45 -5.48
N ALA A 69 -3.97 -18.33 -5.71
CA ALA A 69 -4.59 -17.04 -6.07
C ALA A 69 -4.36 -15.97 -4.99
N ARG A 70 -4.47 -16.33 -3.70
CA ARG A 70 -4.17 -15.42 -2.58
C ARG A 70 -2.70 -15.03 -2.51
N ASN A 71 -1.78 -15.93 -2.84
CA ASN A 71 -0.35 -15.60 -2.91
C ASN A 71 -0.08 -14.57 -4.02
N VAL A 72 -0.63 -14.76 -5.22
CA VAL A 72 -0.49 -13.78 -6.32
C VAL A 72 -1.04 -12.42 -5.91
N TYR A 73 -2.21 -12.40 -5.27
CA TYR A 73 -2.79 -11.18 -4.71
C TYR A 73 -1.88 -10.52 -3.65
N ASP A 74 -1.30 -11.29 -2.72
CA ASP A 74 -0.40 -10.75 -1.70
C ASP A 74 0.87 -10.16 -2.33
N ASP A 75 1.43 -10.83 -3.33
CA ASP A 75 2.64 -10.39 -4.04
C ASP A 75 2.35 -9.11 -4.86
N LEU A 76 1.19 -9.02 -5.52
CA LEU A 76 0.73 -7.80 -6.22
C LEU A 76 0.58 -6.61 -5.27
N LEU A 77 -0.05 -6.81 -4.10
CA LEU A 77 -0.21 -5.73 -3.12
C LEU A 77 1.12 -5.32 -2.51
N SER A 78 2.07 -6.25 -2.35
CA SER A 78 3.43 -5.89 -1.93
C SER A 78 4.07 -4.97 -2.96
N LEU A 79 4.02 -5.36 -4.24
CA LEU A 79 4.58 -4.58 -5.35
C LEU A 79 3.98 -3.17 -5.44
N ALA A 80 2.65 -3.06 -5.32
CA ALA A 80 1.97 -1.78 -5.32
C ALA A 80 2.30 -0.92 -4.08
N SER A 81 2.38 -1.54 -2.89
CA SER A 81 2.67 -0.82 -1.65
C SER A 81 4.09 -0.26 -1.58
N ASP A 82 5.03 -0.81 -2.34
CA ASP A 82 6.40 -0.29 -2.45
C ASP A 82 6.45 1.05 -3.22
N ARG A 83 5.31 1.53 -3.73
CA ARG A 83 5.12 2.85 -4.35
C ARG A 83 4.28 3.81 -3.49
N GLY A 84 4.00 3.43 -2.25
CA GLY A 84 3.40 4.30 -1.24
C GLY A 84 4.18 5.60 -1.07
N LEU A 85 3.48 6.74 -1.18
CA LEU A 85 4.03 8.06 -0.87
C LEU A 85 4.14 8.32 0.65
N THR A 86 3.30 7.65 1.43
CA THR A 86 3.30 7.65 2.90
C THR A 86 3.20 6.21 3.43
N GLU A 87 3.63 5.97 4.67
CA GLU A 87 3.41 4.69 5.34
C GLU A 87 1.91 4.34 5.40
N HIS A 88 1.03 5.30 5.69
CA HIS A 88 -0.41 5.08 5.72
C HIS A 88 -0.97 4.68 4.35
N ALA A 89 -0.56 5.34 3.25
CA ALA A 89 -0.99 4.97 1.90
C ALA A 89 -0.51 3.55 1.53
N ALA A 90 0.74 3.19 1.86
CA ALA A 90 1.26 1.85 1.64
C ALA A 90 0.45 0.79 2.40
N ASP A 91 0.06 1.08 3.64
CA ASP A 91 -0.75 0.18 4.46
C ASP A 91 -2.20 0.05 3.93
N ARG A 92 -2.81 1.15 3.45
CA ARG A 92 -4.10 1.11 2.76
C ARG A 92 -4.05 0.24 1.49
N ILE A 93 -2.99 0.35 0.69
CA ILE A 93 -2.77 -0.52 -0.48
C ILE A 93 -2.73 -1.99 -0.05
N ARG A 94 -2.01 -2.31 1.03
CA ARG A 94 -1.88 -3.70 1.53
C ARG A 94 -3.21 -4.32 1.95
N VAL A 95 -4.25 -3.53 2.22
CA VAL A 95 -5.56 -4.06 2.61
C VAL A 95 -6.63 -3.99 1.53
N LEU A 96 -6.31 -3.46 0.34
CA LEU A 96 -7.23 -3.43 -0.80
C LEU A 96 -7.78 -4.82 -1.10
N THR A 97 -9.10 -4.94 -1.23
CA THR A 97 -9.76 -6.19 -1.58
C THR A 97 -10.48 -6.10 -2.92
N PRO A 98 -10.75 -7.25 -3.59
CA PRO A 98 -11.62 -7.28 -4.77
C PRO A 98 -12.97 -6.62 -4.48
N LEU A 99 -13.38 -5.71 -5.37
CA LEU A 99 -14.59 -4.92 -5.21
C LEU A 99 -15.83 -5.72 -5.68
N PRO A 100 -16.96 -5.61 -4.97
CA PRO A 100 -18.12 -6.46 -5.20
C PRO A 100 -18.93 -6.08 -6.44
N THR A 101 -18.88 -4.81 -6.87
CA THR A 101 -19.66 -4.30 -8.00
C THR A 101 -18.76 -3.81 -9.12
N VAL A 102 -19.25 -3.91 -10.36
CA VAL A 102 -18.56 -3.37 -11.53
C VAL A 102 -18.45 -1.85 -11.47
N GLU A 103 -19.47 -1.18 -10.92
CA GLU A 103 -19.47 0.27 -10.72
C GLU A 103 -18.32 0.70 -9.81
N ALA A 104 -18.16 0.09 -8.62
CA ALA A 104 -17.05 0.40 -7.73
C ALA A 104 -15.67 0.15 -8.37
N ARG A 105 -15.55 -0.91 -9.21
CA ARG A 105 -14.31 -1.18 -9.95
C ARG A 105 -14.01 -0.08 -10.97
N ARG A 106 -15.03 0.40 -11.70
CA ARG A 106 -14.89 1.50 -12.65
C ARG A 106 -14.55 2.80 -11.95
N ASP A 107 -15.26 3.14 -10.88
CA ASP A 107 -15.02 4.37 -10.12
C ASP A 107 -13.58 4.45 -9.59
N ARG A 108 -13.06 3.35 -9.03
CA ARG A 108 -11.67 3.29 -8.58
C ARG A 108 -10.69 3.34 -9.76
N LEU A 109 -10.97 2.62 -10.84
CA LEU A 109 -10.13 2.60 -12.03
C LEU A 109 -10.00 4.00 -12.62
N ASP A 110 -11.12 4.69 -12.84
CA ASP A 110 -11.19 6.05 -13.39
C ASP A 110 -10.40 7.02 -12.49
N ARG A 111 -10.55 6.90 -11.17
CA ARG A 111 -9.79 7.69 -10.18
C ARG A 111 -8.28 7.52 -10.33
N ILE A 112 -7.81 6.29 -10.48
CA ILE A 112 -6.37 5.98 -10.59
C ILE A 112 -5.83 6.45 -11.95
N LEU A 113 -6.60 6.32 -13.02
CA LEU A 113 -6.19 6.80 -14.34
C LEU A 113 -6.09 8.32 -14.36
N ALA A 114 -7.04 9.04 -13.76
CA ALA A 114 -6.99 10.48 -13.65
C ALA A 114 -5.78 10.95 -12.81
N ALA A 115 -5.50 10.26 -11.68
CA ALA A 115 -4.30 10.52 -10.89
C ALA A 115 -3.00 10.25 -11.68
N ARG A 116 -2.99 9.20 -12.51
CA ARG A 116 -1.84 8.87 -13.38
C ARG A 116 -1.63 9.91 -14.47
N GLU A 117 -2.69 10.36 -15.15
CA GLU A 117 -2.61 11.42 -16.14
C GLU A 117 -2.05 12.71 -15.52
N ALA A 118 -2.59 13.12 -14.38
CA ALA A 118 -2.08 14.27 -13.64
C ALA A 118 -0.61 14.11 -13.24
N TRP A 119 -0.19 12.92 -12.76
CA TRP A 119 1.21 12.65 -12.42
C TRP A 119 2.14 12.67 -13.65
N ALA A 120 1.67 12.15 -14.78
CA ALA A 120 2.42 12.12 -16.04
C ALA A 120 2.62 13.53 -16.63
N ASP A 121 1.67 14.44 -16.43
CA ASP A 121 1.72 15.83 -16.90
C ASP A 121 2.65 16.74 -16.08
N LEU A 122 3.04 16.32 -14.87
CA LEU A 122 4.00 17.05 -14.05
C LEU A 122 5.42 16.95 -14.61
N ASP A 123 6.20 18.03 -14.44
CA ASP A 123 7.64 17.99 -14.64
C ASP A 123 8.36 17.33 -13.44
N ASP A 124 9.64 17.00 -13.64
CA ASP A 124 10.43 16.29 -12.62
C ASP A 124 10.56 17.11 -11.33
N ASP A 125 10.68 18.44 -11.43
CA ASP A 125 10.76 19.34 -10.26
C ASP A 125 9.46 19.30 -9.43
N ALA A 126 8.29 19.30 -10.07
CA ALA A 126 7.00 19.20 -9.39
C ALA A 126 6.77 17.82 -8.76
N ARG A 127 7.19 16.74 -9.42
CA ARG A 127 7.15 15.39 -8.84
C ARG A 127 8.03 15.28 -7.60
N ASP A 128 9.26 15.79 -7.66
CA ASP A 128 10.19 15.81 -6.53
C ASP A 128 9.63 16.63 -5.36
N ALA A 129 8.97 17.76 -5.64
CA ALA A 129 8.31 18.58 -4.62
C ALA A 129 7.17 17.82 -3.93
N ILE A 130 6.29 17.15 -4.69
CA ILE A 130 5.18 16.36 -4.12
C ILE A 130 5.71 15.20 -3.26
N GLU A 131 6.73 14.49 -3.74
CA GLU A 131 7.36 13.41 -2.95
C GLU A 131 8.01 13.95 -1.67
N ALA A 132 8.62 15.13 -1.72
CA ALA A 132 9.17 15.79 -0.54
C ALA A 132 8.06 16.16 0.47
N THR A 133 6.96 16.76 0.01
CA THR A 133 5.80 17.10 0.84
C THR A 133 5.24 15.87 1.58
N PHE A 134 5.02 14.75 0.88
CA PHE A 134 4.53 13.53 1.54
C PHE A 134 5.53 12.92 2.52
N ARG A 135 6.84 12.98 2.20
CA ARG A 135 7.89 12.53 3.12
C ARG A 135 7.93 13.37 4.39
N GLU A 136 7.77 14.68 4.28
CA GLU A 136 7.70 15.58 5.43
C GLU A 136 6.43 15.36 6.26
N TYR A 137 5.30 15.12 5.59
CA TYR A 137 4.03 14.77 6.22
C TYR A 137 4.14 13.51 7.10
N ASP A 138 4.75 12.44 6.56
CA ASP A 138 4.92 11.17 7.26
C ASP A 138 5.92 11.28 8.44
N VAL A 139 7.05 11.98 8.23
CA VAL A 139 8.04 12.25 9.30
C VAL A 139 7.44 13.08 10.44
N ALA A 140 6.49 13.97 10.14
CA ALA A 140 5.78 14.77 11.13
C ALA A 140 4.68 13.98 11.88
N GLY A 141 4.53 12.68 11.60
CA GLY A 141 3.58 11.80 12.28
C GLY A 141 2.13 12.05 11.87
N GLU A 142 1.90 12.53 10.65
CA GLU A 142 0.56 12.65 10.04
C GLU A 142 -0.39 13.55 10.85
N THR A 143 0.15 14.51 11.60
CA THR A 143 -0.63 15.46 12.41
C THR A 143 -1.50 16.39 11.55
N GLU A 144 -2.56 16.96 12.13
CA GLU A 144 -3.39 17.97 11.46
C GLU A 144 -2.55 19.12 10.89
N ARG A 145 -1.55 19.59 11.64
CA ARG A 145 -0.63 20.63 11.17
C ARG A 145 0.13 20.21 9.92
N ALA A 146 0.61 18.97 9.90
CA ALA A 146 1.34 18.43 8.77
C ALA A 146 0.43 18.24 7.56
N ALA A 147 -0.81 17.76 7.77
CA ALA A 147 -1.80 17.61 6.71
C ALA A 147 -2.18 18.96 6.08
N VAL A 148 -2.46 19.98 6.89
CA VAL A 148 -2.78 21.32 6.39
C VAL A 148 -1.63 21.91 5.57
N ARG A 149 -0.38 21.74 6.05
CA ARG A 149 0.81 22.16 5.27
C ARG A 149 0.88 21.41 3.94
N ALA A 150 0.75 20.08 3.97
CA ALA A 150 0.80 19.25 2.79
C ALA A 150 -0.28 19.64 1.78
N ALA A 151 -1.52 19.86 2.23
CA ALA A 151 -2.62 20.29 1.37
C ALA A 151 -2.31 21.61 0.64
N LEU A 152 -1.74 22.60 1.34
CA LEU A 152 -1.32 23.87 0.74
C LEU A 152 -0.19 23.68 -0.28
N GLU A 153 0.84 22.90 0.05
CA GLU A 153 1.97 22.62 -0.85
C GLU A 153 1.56 21.82 -2.09
N LEU A 154 0.74 20.78 -1.93
CA LEU A 154 0.21 19.97 -3.03
C LEU A 154 -0.63 20.80 -4.00
N ARG A 155 -1.40 21.76 -3.47
CA ARG A 155 -2.19 22.70 -4.27
C ARG A 155 -1.31 23.66 -5.06
N GLU A 156 -0.19 24.11 -4.49
CA GLU A 156 0.80 24.94 -5.19
C GLU A 156 1.56 24.16 -6.25
N ALA A 157 1.83 22.87 -6.02
CA ALA A 157 2.48 21.95 -6.97
C ALA A 157 1.65 21.66 -8.23
N GLY A 158 0.37 22.08 -8.25
CA GLY A 158 -0.44 22.10 -9.46
C GLY A 158 -1.30 20.86 -9.70
N LEU A 159 -1.47 19.99 -8.70
CA LEU A 159 -2.47 18.91 -8.73
C LEU A 159 -3.88 19.52 -8.84
N ARG A 160 -4.60 19.21 -9.93
CA ARG A 160 -5.93 19.77 -10.24
C ARG A 160 -6.82 18.71 -10.89
N GLY A 161 -8.15 18.87 -10.74
CA GLY A 161 -9.14 17.93 -11.25
C GLY A 161 -9.26 16.69 -10.36
N GLU A 162 -10.20 15.80 -10.65
CA GLU A 162 -10.33 14.52 -9.95
C GLU A 162 -9.02 13.70 -10.06
N PRO A 163 -8.55 13.04 -8.98
CA PRO A 163 -9.14 12.97 -7.63
C PRO A 163 -8.76 14.11 -6.66
N PHE A 164 -8.09 15.17 -7.12
CA PHE A 164 -7.54 16.23 -6.27
C PHE A 164 -8.52 17.36 -5.93
N ASP A 165 -9.78 17.28 -6.38
CA ASP A 165 -10.77 18.34 -6.18
C ASP A 165 -11.01 18.68 -4.71
N ALA A 166 -10.90 17.70 -3.80
CA ALA A 166 -10.99 17.92 -2.36
C ALA A 166 -9.93 18.91 -1.83
N LEU A 167 -8.73 18.96 -2.43
CA LEU A 167 -7.71 19.97 -2.09
C LEU A 167 -8.11 21.39 -2.52
N ALA A 168 -8.92 21.49 -3.58
CA ALA A 168 -9.39 22.78 -4.10
C ALA A 168 -10.63 23.30 -3.37
N GLU A 169 -11.42 22.40 -2.77
CA GLU A 169 -12.62 22.73 -1.99
C GLU A 169 -12.28 23.44 -0.67
N ALA A 170 -11.17 23.11 -0.03
CA ALA A 170 -10.73 23.75 1.20
C ALA A 170 -10.32 25.23 0.99
N ASP A 171 -10.73 26.12 1.90
CA ASP A 171 -10.36 27.53 1.86
C ASP A 171 -8.88 27.72 2.23
N PRO A 172 -8.02 28.16 1.31
CA PRO A 172 -6.60 28.28 1.56
C PRO A 172 -6.26 29.36 2.61
N ASP A 173 -7.10 30.38 2.77
CA ASP A 173 -6.88 31.43 3.77
C ASP A 173 -7.20 30.88 5.17
N ALA A 174 -8.31 30.15 5.31
CA ALA A 174 -8.65 29.45 6.54
C ALA A 174 -7.59 28.41 6.94
N LEU A 175 -7.08 27.65 5.98
CA LEU A 175 -6.00 26.69 6.20
C LEU A 175 -4.69 27.36 6.66
N ARG A 176 -4.32 28.53 6.11
CA ARG A 176 -3.12 29.25 6.56
C ARG A 176 -3.27 29.80 7.97
N ASP A 177 -4.46 30.31 8.31
CA ASP A 177 -4.77 30.77 9.67
C ASP A 177 -4.71 29.61 10.68
N ALA A 178 -5.29 28.45 10.32
CA ALA A 178 -5.23 27.23 11.12
C ALA A 178 -3.80 26.70 11.26
N LEU A 179 -3.01 26.69 10.17
CA LEU A 179 -1.61 26.24 10.17
C LEU A 179 -0.75 27.08 11.12
N GLY A 180 -0.99 28.40 11.13
CA GLY A 180 -0.39 29.31 12.09
C GLY A 180 -0.76 28.92 13.52
N ALA A 181 -2.06 28.75 13.79
CA ALA A 181 -2.55 28.44 15.14
C ALA A 181 -2.08 27.06 15.66
N LEU A 182 -2.23 26.00 14.86
CA LEU A 182 -1.73 24.66 15.13
C LEU A 182 -0.21 24.64 15.35
N GLY A 183 0.50 25.66 14.88
CA GLY A 183 1.92 25.76 15.05
C GLY A 183 2.39 26.25 16.42
N TYR A 184 1.48 26.80 17.21
CA TYR A 184 1.76 27.42 18.51
C TYR A 184 1.01 26.77 19.67
N VAL A 185 0.17 25.77 19.41
CA VAL A 185 -0.53 25.01 20.46
C VAL A 185 0.14 23.65 20.59
N ASP A 186 0.71 23.37 21.77
CA ASP A 186 1.29 22.07 22.10
C ASP A 186 0.20 21.05 22.47
N ASN A 187 0.56 19.77 22.48
CA ASN A 187 -0.37 18.66 22.77
C ASN A 187 -1.01 18.72 24.16
N ASP A 188 -0.36 19.37 25.13
CA ASP A 188 -0.89 19.59 26.47
C ASP A 188 -1.78 20.86 26.57
N GLY A 189 -1.96 21.55 25.45
CA GLY A 189 -2.74 22.77 25.34
C GLY A 189 -1.98 24.03 25.76
N SER A 190 -0.68 23.94 26.04
CA SER A 190 0.18 25.09 26.31
C SER A 190 0.52 25.87 25.04
N VAL A 191 0.91 27.14 25.22
CA VAL A 191 1.23 28.03 24.11
C VAL A 191 2.74 28.11 23.92
N ALA A 192 3.21 27.73 22.73
CA ALA A 192 4.61 27.80 22.37
C ALA A 192 5.12 29.24 22.27
N ALA A 193 6.43 29.44 22.47
CA ALA A 193 7.06 30.74 22.32
C ALA A 193 6.90 31.30 20.89
N GLY A 194 6.78 32.63 20.76
CA GLY A 194 6.56 33.32 19.50
C GLY A 194 5.09 33.39 19.05
N ALA A 195 4.16 32.84 19.84
CA ALA A 195 2.73 32.93 19.56
C ALA A 195 2.14 34.32 19.86
N ASP A 196 2.68 34.99 20.88
CA ASP A 196 2.25 36.30 21.35
C ASP A 196 3.40 37.06 22.02
N ASP A 197 3.80 38.19 21.45
CA ASP A 197 4.91 39.01 21.95
C ASP A 197 4.73 39.44 23.41
N ARG A 198 3.46 39.67 23.83
CA ARG A 198 3.15 40.06 25.21
C ARG A 198 3.33 38.91 26.18
N LEU A 199 2.87 37.70 25.84
CA LEU A 199 3.08 36.50 26.63
C LEU A 199 4.57 36.19 26.79
N ASP A 200 5.33 36.28 25.70
CA ASP A 200 6.78 36.07 25.72
C ASP A 200 7.50 37.09 26.61
N SER A 201 7.06 38.36 26.54
CA SER A 201 7.57 39.41 27.44
C SER A 201 7.26 39.09 28.92
N LEU A 202 6.02 38.69 29.25
CA LEU A 202 5.64 38.31 30.61
C LEU A 202 6.44 37.11 31.14
N ARG A 203 6.64 36.08 30.30
CA ARG A 203 7.48 34.91 30.63
C ARG A 203 8.92 35.32 30.93
N SER A 204 9.51 36.18 30.09
CA SER A 204 10.85 36.70 30.33
C SER A 204 10.96 37.48 31.64
N ARG A 205 9.96 38.31 31.97
CA ARG A 205 9.92 39.07 33.23
C ARG A 205 9.81 38.16 34.44
N LEU A 206 8.98 37.14 34.35
CA LEU A 206 8.82 36.11 35.36
C LEU A 206 10.12 35.33 35.60
N ASP A 207 10.81 34.93 34.54
CA ASP A 207 12.09 34.23 34.64
C ASP A 207 13.13 35.08 35.38
N THR A 208 13.25 36.36 35.03
CA THR A 208 14.15 37.28 35.75
C THR A 208 13.73 37.46 37.22
N ALA A 209 12.43 37.58 37.51
CA ALA A 209 11.95 37.66 38.90
C ALA A 209 12.25 36.39 39.70
N LYS A 210 12.16 35.20 39.09
CA LYS A 210 12.53 33.91 39.69
C LYS A 210 14.03 33.80 39.97
N GLU A 211 14.87 34.32 39.07
CA GLU A 211 16.31 34.42 39.28
C GLU A 211 16.63 35.32 40.49
N LEU A 212 16.02 36.50 40.56
CA LEU A 212 16.17 37.41 41.70
C LEU A 212 15.68 36.78 43.01
N GLN A 213 14.54 36.06 42.99
CA GLN A 213 14.01 35.35 44.15
C GLN A 213 14.99 34.28 44.66
N SER A 214 15.55 33.48 43.73
CA SER A 214 16.54 32.45 44.04
C SER A 214 17.85 33.06 44.57
N GLY A 215 18.24 34.22 44.04
CA GLY A 215 19.39 35.04 44.45
C GLY A 215 19.08 36.11 45.49
N SER A 216 18.02 35.97 46.29
CA SER A 216 17.53 37.01 47.21
C SER A 216 18.57 37.60 48.18
N PHE A 217 19.58 36.83 48.56
CA PHE A 217 20.72 37.34 49.37
C PHE A 217 21.59 38.33 48.58
N ASP A 218 21.86 38.05 47.31
CA ASP A 218 22.65 38.93 46.43
C ASP A 218 21.89 40.23 46.15
N VAL A 219 20.56 40.14 46.01
CA VAL A 219 19.66 41.30 45.92
C VAL A 219 19.76 42.15 47.19
N LEU A 220 19.67 41.53 48.37
CA LEU A 220 19.78 42.21 49.66
C LEU A 220 21.13 42.93 49.80
N GLU A 221 22.24 42.25 49.50
CA GLU A 221 23.60 42.82 49.56
C GLU A 221 23.75 44.00 48.59
N THR A 222 23.29 43.84 47.35
CA THR A 222 23.35 44.86 46.31
C THR A 222 22.58 46.11 46.72
N VAL A 223 21.36 45.96 47.26
CA VAL A 223 20.56 47.10 47.73
C VAL A 223 21.19 47.77 48.95
N GLN A 224 21.72 47.01 49.92
CA GLN A 224 22.39 47.57 51.11
C GLN A 224 23.66 48.36 50.75
N SER A 225 24.42 47.90 49.74
CA SER A 225 25.64 48.55 49.28
C SER A 225 25.43 49.99 48.76
N ARG A 226 24.18 50.36 48.43
CA ARG A 226 23.79 51.70 47.95
C ARG A 226 23.73 52.76 49.07
N GLY A 227 24.11 52.44 50.31
CA GLY A 227 24.29 53.42 51.38
C GLY A 227 22.98 53.92 52.02
N VAL A 228 22.02 53.01 52.09
CA VAL A 228 20.65 53.25 52.57
C VAL A 228 20.62 53.55 54.07
N ARG A 229 19.83 54.55 54.52
CA ARG A 229 19.84 55.05 55.91
C ARG A 229 18.55 54.79 56.71
N SER A 230 17.48 54.39 56.05
CA SER A 230 16.19 54.06 56.66
C SER A 230 15.54 52.86 55.95
N LEU A 231 14.51 52.27 56.57
CA LEU A 231 13.75 51.19 55.95
C LEU A 231 13.02 51.69 54.69
N ASP A 232 12.50 52.92 54.71
CA ASP A 232 11.82 53.52 53.55
C ASP A 232 12.78 53.76 52.38
N ASP A 233 14.00 54.25 52.68
CA ASP A 233 15.05 54.36 51.67
C ASP A 233 15.43 52.98 51.09
N PHE A 234 15.35 51.92 51.92
CA PHE A 234 15.67 50.54 51.50
C PHE A 234 14.60 50.00 50.57
N ARG A 235 13.32 50.19 50.91
CA ARG A 235 12.19 49.82 50.06
C ARG A 235 12.28 50.51 48.70
N ALA A 236 12.54 51.82 48.67
CA ALA A 236 12.71 52.57 47.43
C ALA A 236 13.91 52.08 46.59
N ALA A 237 15.04 51.77 47.24
CA ALA A 237 16.24 51.26 46.56
C ALA A 237 16.04 49.84 46.02
N PHE A 238 15.30 48.99 46.73
CA PHE A 238 14.88 47.65 46.28
C PHE A 238 13.95 47.75 45.07
N VAL A 239 12.88 48.54 45.15
CA VAL A 239 11.94 48.76 44.04
C VAL A 239 12.68 49.25 42.79
N GLN A 240 13.60 50.21 42.95
CA GLN A 240 14.40 50.69 41.84
C GLN A 240 15.31 49.62 41.24
N TYR A 241 15.92 48.77 42.07
CA TYR A 241 16.78 47.68 41.61
C TYR A 241 15.96 46.65 40.82
N VAL A 242 14.88 46.14 41.39
CA VAL A 242 14.03 45.15 40.73
C VAL A 242 13.47 45.69 39.41
N ALA A 243 13.00 46.95 39.39
CA ALA A 243 12.52 47.60 38.16
C ALA A 243 13.56 47.66 37.03
N GLN A 244 14.85 47.80 37.38
CA GLN A 244 15.93 47.82 36.41
C GLN A 244 16.24 46.44 35.83
N GLU A 245 16.10 45.39 36.66
CA GLU A 245 16.41 44.03 36.25
C GLU A 245 15.24 43.38 35.49
N THR A 246 13.99 43.58 35.93
CA THR A 246 12.82 42.85 35.40
C THR A 246 12.01 43.60 34.34
N ASP A 247 12.45 44.77 33.88
CA ASP A 247 11.68 45.64 32.95
C ASP A 247 10.23 45.94 33.43
N LEU A 248 10.03 46.00 34.75
CA LEU A 248 8.75 46.36 35.37
C LEU A 248 8.76 47.82 35.80
N SER A 249 7.59 48.45 35.82
CA SER A 249 7.43 49.76 36.42
C SER A 249 7.56 49.69 37.94
N ARG A 250 7.98 50.80 38.56
CA ARG A 250 8.05 50.91 40.02
C ARG A 250 6.70 50.67 40.68
N GLY A 251 5.62 51.13 40.04
CA GLY A 251 4.26 50.99 40.58
C GLY A 251 3.80 49.54 40.63
N GLU A 252 4.17 48.71 39.64
CA GLU A 252 3.87 47.27 39.63
C GLU A 252 4.57 46.57 40.81
N ILE A 253 5.85 46.86 41.04
CA ILE A 253 6.61 46.25 42.15
C ILE A 253 6.10 46.74 43.51
N GLU A 254 5.79 48.03 43.64
CA GLU A 254 5.25 48.61 44.88
C GLU A 254 3.88 48.03 45.24
N ALA A 255 3.03 47.69 44.25
CA ALA A 255 1.70 47.15 44.48
C ALA A 255 1.71 45.75 45.13
N VAL A 256 2.77 44.97 44.91
CA VAL A 256 2.92 43.60 45.43
C VAL A 256 3.96 43.48 46.54
N ALA A 257 4.71 44.54 46.82
CA ALA A 257 5.75 44.53 47.85
C ALA A 257 5.20 44.27 49.26
N ALA A 258 5.96 43.56 50.08
CA ALA A 258 5.54 43.17 51.42
C ALA A 258 5.41 44.38 52.37
N GLU A 259 4.18 44.66 52.84
CA GLU A 259 3.94 45.80 53.73
C GLU A 259 4.39 45.54 55.18
N ASP A 260 4.23 44.31 55.67
CA ASP A 260 4.40 43.90 57.08
C ASP A 260 5.73 43.16 57.39
N ALA A 261 6.75 43.37 56.57
CA ALA A 261 8.05 42.70 56.75
C ALA A 261 8.75 43.09 58.07
N ARG A 262 9.34 42.09 58.75
CA ARG A 262 9.99 42.29 60.07
C ARG A 262 11.37 42.91 59.97
N ASP A 263 12.09 42.60 58.90
CA ASP A 263 13.42 43.11 58.60
C ASP A 263 13.65 43.18 57.08
N ALA A 264 14.83 43.67 56.67
CA ALA A 264 15.17 43.83 55.25
C ALA A 264 15.25 42.50 54.48
N THR A 265 15.67 41.41 55.14
CA THR A 265 15.77 40.07 54.53
C THR A 265 14.38 39.49 54.29
N ASP A 266 13.51 39.60 55.30
CA ASP A 266 12.09 39.22 55.24
C ASP A 266 11.38 40.04 54.16
N PHE A 267 11.65 41.34 54.09
CA PHE A 267 11.09 42.23 53.07
C PHE A 267 11.47 41.79 51.65
N VAL A 268 12.76 41.58 51.37
CA VAL A 268 13.24 41.15 50.04
C VAL A 268 12.63 39.80 49.67
N SER A 269 12.69 38.82 50.58
CA SER A 269 12.22 37.46 50.32
C SER A 269 10.70 37.40 50.10
N ALA A 270 9.92 38.12 50.92
CA ALA A 270 8.47 38.16 50.80
C ALA A 270 8.02 38.96 49.57
N SER A 271 8.66 40.10 49.27
CA SER A 271 8.32 40.92 48.10
C SER A 271 8.66 40.22 46.79
N LEU A 272 9.81 39.56 46.69
CA LEU A 272 10.16 38.77 45.49
C LEU A 272 9.24 37.55 45.34
N ARG A 273 8.82 36.91 46.43
CA ARG A 273 7.82 35.84 46.36
C ARG A 273 6.47 36.35 45.86
N ALA A 274 5.97 37.44 46.42
CA ALA A 274 4.71 38.05 45.99
C ALA A 274 4.78 38.51 44.52
N LEU A 275 5.91 39.07 44.09
CA LEU A 275 6.12 39.47 42.70
C LEU A 275 6.14 38.26 41.74
N VAL A 276 6.81 37.16 42.11
CA VAL A 276 6.78 35.93 41.32
C VAL A 276 5.37 35.37 41.24
N GLU A 277 4.63 35.31 42.35
CA GLU A 277 3.23 34.85 42.37
C GLU A 277 2.30 35.70 41.48
N ASP A 278 2.49 37.02 41.48
CA ASP A 278 1.72 37.97 40.65
C ASP A 278 2.04 37.80 39.14
N LEU A 279 3.33 37.73 38.79
CA LEU A 279 3.76 37.49 37.42
C LEU A 279 3.36 36.09 36.91
N GLU A 280 3.36 35.07 37.77
CA GLU A 280 2.83 33.74 37.43
C GLU A 280 1.34 33.82 37.09
N ALA A 281 0.56 34.60 37.84
CA ALA A 281 -0.85 34.82 37.55
C ALA A 281 -1.06 35.58 36.22
N ASP A 282 -0.26 36.62 35.95
CA ASP A 282 -0.32 37.39 34.71
C ASP A 282 0.06 36.56 33.48
N VAL A 283 1.14 35.76 33.58
CA VAL A 283 1.53 34.81 32.53
C VAL A 283 0.41 33.80 32.29
N ALA A 284 -0.14 33.19 33.34
CA ALA A 284 -1.21 32.21 33.22
C ALA A 284 -2.47 32.81 32.56
N ALA A 285 -2.88 34.03 32.97
CA ALA A 285 -4.05 34.70 32.40
C ALA A 285 -3.84 35.08 30.92
N ARG A 286 -2.64 35.58 30.55
CA ARG A 286 -2.36 35.89 29.14
C ARG A 286 -2.25 34.61 28.32
N GLU A 287 -1.61 33.56 28.85
CA GLU A 287 -1.51 32.27 28.18
C GLU A 287 -2.89 31.66 27.93
N GLU A 288 -3.81 31.71 28.91
CA GLU A 288 -5.19 31.27 28.74
C GLU A 288 -5.89 32.05 27.61
N THR A 289 -5.74 33.37 27.58
CA THR A 289 -6.32 34.21 26.52
C THR A 289 -5.76 33.85 25.14
N VAL A 290 -4.44 33.70 25.02
CA VAL A 290 -3.80 33.36 23.74
C VAL A 290 -4.18 31.95 23.29
N ALA A 291 -4.27 31.01 24.22
CA ALA A 291 -4.71 29.65 23.95
C ALA A 291 -6.17 29.62 23.45
N GLU A 292 -7.07 30.40 24.05
CA GLU A 292 -8.44 30.57 23.55
C GLU A 292 -8.47 31.18 22.14
N GLU A 293 -7.73 32.26 21.88
CA GLU A 293 -7.64 32.88 20.55
C GLU A 293 -7.08 31.92 19.47
N LEU A 294 -6.12 31.06 19.83
CA LEU A 294 -5.59 30.04 18.93
C LEU A 294 -6.61 28.93 18.67
N ARG A 295 -7.30 28.45 19.71
CA ARG A 295 -8.36 27.43 19.58
C ARG A 295 -9.53 27.93 18.75
N ASP A 296 -9.94 29.18 18.92
CA ASP A 296 -11.03 29.79 18.14
C ASP A 296 -10.68 29.85 16.65
N ARG A 297 -9.42 30.15 16.31
CA ARG A 297 -8.92 30.11 14.92
C ARG A 297 -8.96 28.70 14.33
N ILE A 298 -8.53 27.70 15.10
CA ILE A 298 -8.58 26.29 14.67
C ILE A 298 -10.05 25.85 14.49
N TRP A 299 -10.92 26.22 15.43
CA TRP A 299 -12.33 25.84 15.39
C TRP A 299 -13.07 26.50 14.22
N ALA A 300 -12.76 27.76 13.92
CA ALA A 300 -13.33 28.47 12.77
C ALA A 300 -12.98 27.84 11.42
N ALA A 301 -11.83 27.17 11.33
CA ALA A 301 -11.35 26.48 10.14
C ALA A 301 -11.52 24.94 10.22
N ARG A 302 -12.31 24.43 11.19
CA ARG A 302 -12.31 22.99 11.49
C ARG A 302 -12.72 22.14 10.29
N ASP A 303 -13.79 22.54 9.62
CA ASP A 303 -14.31 21.82 8.45
C ASP A 303 -13.25 21.77 7.32
N ASP A 304 -12.53 22.86 7.08
CA ASP A 304 -11.44 22.92 6.10
C ASP A 304 -10.24 22.06 6.51
N VAL A 305 -9.89 22.03 7.80
CA VAL A 305 -8.81 21.18 8.33
C VAL A 305 -9.16 19.70 8.17
N ASP A 306 -10.38 19.30 8.52
CA ASP A 306 -10.85 17.92 8.36
C ASP A 306 -10.83 17.50 6.89
N LEU A 307 -11.30 18.38 5.99
CA LEU A 307 -11.24 18.18 4.55
C LEU A 307 -9.80 18.05 4.05
N ALA A 308 -8.88 18.87 4.55
CA ALA A 308 -7.46 18.81 4.18
C ALA A 308 -6.80 17.49 4.63
N VAL A 309 -7.11 17.01 5.84
CA VAL A 309 -6.63 15.72 6.34
C VAL A 309 -7.12 14.58 5.43
N GLU A 310 -8.42 14.49 5.19
CA GLU A 310 -9.00 13.45 4.33
C GLU A 310 -8.45 13.52 2.89
N ALA A 311 -8.34 14.74 2.34
CA ALA A 311 -7.83 14.95 1.00
C ALA A 311 -6.36 14.51 0.85
N VAL A 312 -5.49 14.86 1.81
CA VAL A 312 -4.07 14.46 1.77
C VAL A 312 -3.93 12.94 1.75
N ASP A 313 -4.70 12.22 2.56
CA ASP A 313 -4.66 10.75 2.62
C ASP A 313 -5.20 10.09 1.34
N GLU A 314 -6.33 10.58 0.80
CA GLU A 314 -6.89 10.08 -0.46
C GLU A 314 -5.99 10.37 -1.66
N VAL A 315 -5.34 11.54 -1.67
CA VAL A 315 -4.38 11.93 -2.70
C VAL A 315 -3.12 11.07 -2.60
N ALA A 316 -2.59 10.84 -1.39
CA ALA A 316 -1.46 9.95 -1.17
C ALA A 316 -1.75 8.54 -1.71
N LEU A 317 -2.91 7.96 -1.40
CA LEU A 317 -3.32 6.65 -1.91
C LEU A 317 -3.44 6.64 -3.44
N SER A 318 -4.15 7.61 -4.01
CA SER A 318 -4.43 7.66 -5.45
C SER A 318 -3.14 7.84 -6.26
N LEU A 319 -2.25 8.75 -5.83
CA LEU A 319 -0.94 8.94 -6.48
C LEU A 319 -0.02 7.74 -6.28
N SER A 320 -0.07 7.05 -5.14
CA SER A 320 0.72 5.83 -4.93
C SER A 320 0.33 4.72 -5.92
N LEU A 321 -0.97 4.51 -6.11
CA LEU A 321 -1.50 3.55 -7.10
C LEU A 321 -1.24 4.01 -8.54
N ALA A 322 -1.27 5.32 -8.80
CA ALA A 322 -0.92 5.89 -10.09
C ALA A 322 0.57 5.69 -10.44
N ARG A 323 1.47 5.91 -9.48
CA ARG A 323 2.91 5.65 -9.63
C ARG A 323 3.19 4.16 -9.88
N PHE A 324 2.47 3.28 -9.17
CA PHE A 324 2.49 1.85 -9.47
C PHE A 324 2.01 1.55 -10.90
N ALA A 325 0.89 2.14 -11.33
CA ALA A 325 0.38 1.95 -12.68
C ALA A 325 1.34 2.47 -13.76
N ASP A 326 2.01 3.59 -13.51
CA ASP A 326 2.92 4.19 -14.46
C ASP A 326 4.23 3.40 -14.60
N GLU A 327 4.83 2.98 -13.49
CA GLU A 327 6.08 2.23 -13.50
C GLU A 327 5.98 0.89 -14.23
N TYR A 328 4.84 0.21 -14.10
CA TYR A 328 4.61 -1.09 -14.71
C TYR A 328 3.83 -1.02 -16.03
N ASP A 329 3.69 0.17 -16.64
CA ASP A 329 2.96 0.40 -17.89
C ASP A 329 1.54 -0.20 -17.88
N LEU A 330 0.82 -0.10 -16.76
CA LEU A 330 -0.50 -0.70 -16.62
C LEU A 330 -1.55 0.08 -17.43
N THR A 331 -2.49 -0.64 -18.04
CA THR A 331 -3.57 -0.06 -18.87
C THR A 331 -4.95 -0.39 -18.32
N PRO A 332 -5.97 0.45 -18.59
CA PRO A 332 -7.33 0.13 -18.16
C PRO A 332 -7.88 -1.11 -18.88
N PRO A 333 -8.45 -2.08 -18.16
CA PRO A 333 -9.19 -3.16 -18.78
C PRO A 333 -10.62 -2.73 -19.14
N ASP A 334 -11.16 -3.28 -20.24
CA ASP A 334 -12.57 -3.26 -20.53
C ASP A 334 -13.31 -4.25 -19.61
N ILE A 335 -14.06 -3.73 -18.64
CA ILE A 335 -14.82 -4.57 -17.71
C ILE A 335 -16.11 -5.05 -18.39
N ALA A 336 -16.12 -6.32 -18.77
CA ALA A 336 -17.20 -7.01 -19.47
C ALA A 336 -18.02 -7.91 -18.54
N GLU A 337 -19.09 -8.52 -19.04
CA GLU A 337 -19.89 -9.50 -18.29
C GLU A 337 -19.19 -10.86 -18.20
N THR A 338 -18.49 -11.28 -19.25
CA THR A 338 -17.87 -12.61 -19.36
C THR A 338 -16.53 -12.55 -20.08
N GLY A 339 -15.77 -13.66 -20.00
CA GLY A 339 -14.51 -13.82 -20.71
C GLY A 339 -13.31 -13.23 -19.98
N LEU A 340 -12.13 -13.63 -20.40
CA LEU A 340 -10.85 -13.03 -20.03
C LEU A 340 -10.01 -13.03 -21.30
N ALA A 341 -9.65 -11.86 -21.80
CA ALA A 341 -8.84 -11.71 -22.98
C ALA A 341 -7.78 -10.63 -22.76
N VAL A 342 -6.57 -10.87 -23.24
CA VAL A 342 -5.44 -9.94 -23.13
C VAL A 342 -4.65 -9.92 -24.43
N CYS A 343 -4.13 -8.74 -24.78
CA CYS A 343 -3.08 -8.58 -25.77
C CYS A 343 -1.82 -8.02 -25.12
N GLY A 344 -0.68 -8.65 -25.40
CA GLY A 344 0.62 -8.20 -24.89
C GLY A 344 0.68 -8.13 -23.37
N ALA A 345 0.06 -9.07 -22.66
CA ALA A 345 0.13 -9.14 -21.21
C ALA A 345 1.53 -9.49 -20.71
N ARG A 346 1.93 -8.91 -19.58
CA ARG A 346 3.25 -9.06 -18.97
C ARG A 346 3.11 -9.56 -17.53
N ASN A 347 3.96 -10.49 -17.13
CA ASN A 347 4.00 -10.94 -15.74
C ASN A 347 4.79 -9.94 -14.89
N LEU A 348 4.16 -9.39 -13.84
CA LEU A 348 4.77 -8.37 -12.99
C LEU A 348 5.87 -8.89 -12.05
N PHE A 349 6.05 -10.21 -11.93
CA PHE A 349 7.03 -10.83 -11.04
C PHE A 349 8.29 -11.28 -11.77
N ILE A 350 8.41 -10.99 -13.06
CA ILE A 350 9.54 -11.36 -13.92
C ILE A 350 10.14 -10.09 -14.51
N ASP A 351 11.46 -9.99 -14.48
CA ASP A 351 12.20 -8.93 -15.15
C ASP A 351 12.17 -9.16 -16.68
N ASP A 352 11.77 -8.13 -17.45
CA ASP A 352 11.70 -8.14 -18.92
C ASP A 352 10.95 -9.35 -19.53
N PRO A 353 9.66 -9.56 -19.21
CA PRO A 353 8.90 -10.71 -19.71
C PRO A 353 8.50 -10.54 -21.18
N GLN A 354 8.51 -11.62 -21.96
CA GLN A 354 7.88 -11.64 -23.30
C GLN A 354 6.37 -11.32 -23.14
N PRO A 355 5.84 -10.30 -23.83
CA PRO A 355 4.40 -10.04 -23.83
C PRO A 355 3.61 -11.17 -24.50
N VAL A 356 2.48 -11.57 -23.90
CA VAL A 356 1.65 -12.69 -24.38
C VAL A 356 0.20 -12.28 -24.60
N SER A 357 -0.40 -12.74 -25.69
CA SER A 357 -1.80 -12.56 -26.01
C SER A 357 -2.56 -13.88 -25.81
N TYR A 358 -3.64 -13.86 -25.03
CA TYR A 358 -4.40 -15.07 -24.71
C TYR A 358 -5.85 -14.73 -24.33
N ALA A 359 -6.77 -15.68 -24.55
CA ALA A 359 -8.16 -15.48 -24.12
C ALA A 359 -8.91 -16.77 -23.82
N VAL A 360 -9.96 -16.65 -23.01
CA VAL A 360 -11.07 -17.62 -22.89
C VAL A 360 -12.38 -16.86 -22.80
N GLY A 361 -13.45 -17.40 -23.38
CA GLY A 361 -14.76 -16.80 -23.45
C GLY A 361 -14.93 -15.76 -24.57
N ASP A 362 -16.07 -15.09 -24.55
CA ASP A 362 -16.40 -14.06 -25.53
C ASP A 362 -15.66 -12.75 -25.23
N HIS A 363 -15.11 -12.11 -26.27
CA HIS A 363 -14.47 -10.80 -26.20
C HIS A 363 -14.51 -10.11 -27.57
N GLU A 364 -14.33 -8.79 -27.59
CA GLU A 364 -14.27 -7.96 -28.81
C GLU A 364 -12.84 -7.47 -29.13
N LEU A 365 -11.86 -7.99 -28.39
CA LEU A 365 -10.48 -7.53 -28.39
C LEU A 365 -9.75 -7.87 -29.71
N ALA A 366 -9.06 -6.87 -30.29
CA ALA A 366 -8.20 -7.00 -31.46
C ALA A 366 -6.78 -6.50 -31.14
N CYS A 367 -5.76 -7.39 -31.17
CA CYS A 367 -4.40 -7.00 -30.82
C CYS A 367 -3.78 -6.09 -31.88
N ALA A 368 -3.14 -5.01 -31.45
CA ALA A 368 -2.31 -4.17 -32.32
C ALA A 368 -1.00 -4.90 -32.70
N SER A 369 -0.43 -5.64 -31.75
CA SER A 369 0.81 -6.40 -31.85
C SER A 369 0.54 -7.90 -31.65
N GLY A 370 1.22 -8.77 -32.41
CA GLY A 370 1.14 -10.22 -32.18
C GLY A 370 -0.19 -10.86 -32.61
N PRO A 371 -0.45 -12.12 -32.20
CA PRO A 371 -1.65 -12.84 -32.62
C PRO A 371 -2.88 -12.39 -31.81
N THR A 372 -3.99 -12.17 -32.50
CA THR A 372 -5.30 -11.95 -31.84
C THR A 372 -5.80 -13.26 -31.25
N PRO A 373 -6.16 -13.31 -29.95
CA PRO A 373 -6.60 -14.54 -29.32
C PRO A 373 -7.99 -14.99 -29.82
N PRO A 374 -8.30 -16.30 -29.75
CA PRO A 374 -9.57 -16.83 -30.27
C PRO A 374 -10.76 -16.50 -29.35
N VAL A 375 -11.91 -16.29 -29.98
CA VAL A 375 -13.17 -15.89 -29.32
C VAL A 375 -14.07 -17.10 -29.09
N GLY A 376 -14.71 -17.16 -27.92
CA GLY A 376 -15.88 -18.01 -27.65
C GLY A 376 -15.58 -19.33 -26.93
N ASP A 377 -14.36 -19.88 -27.02
CA ASP A 377 -14.02 -21.09 -26.28
C ASP A 377 -13.97 -20.81 -24.78
N ARG A 378 -14.78 -21.52 -24.00
CA ARG A 378 -14.84 -21.40 -22.54
C ARG A 378 -13.63 -21.99 -21.86
N VAL A 379 -13.09 -23.05 -22.45
CA VAL A 379 -11.95 -23.78 -21.90
C VAL A 379 -10.82 -23.85 -22.92
N SER A 380 -9.60 -23.58 -22.46
CA SER A 380 -8.39 -23.88 -23.20
C SER A 380 -7.58 -24.92 -22.44
N VAL A 381 -7.17 -25.98 -23.14
CA VAL A 381 -6.18 -26.95 -22.68
C VAL A 381 -4.84 -26.59 -23.32
N LEU A 382 -3.89 -26.14 -22.52
CA LEU A 382 -2.59 -25.68 -22.97
C LEU A 382 -1.53 -26.77 -22.77
N THR A 383 -0.85 -27.14 -23.85
CA THR A 383 0.26 -28.09 -23.83
C THR A 383 1.56 -27.49 -24.36
N GLY A 384 2.65 -28.25 -24.31
CA GLY A 384 3.92 -27.84 -24.90
C GLY A 384 5.13 -28.12 -24.03
N ALA A 385 6.27 -27.60 -24.47
CA ALA A 385 7.59 -27.84 -23.88
C ALA A 385 7.65 -27.52 -22.37
N ASN A 386 8.45 -28.31 -21.65
CA ASN A 386 8.84 -27.98 -20.27
C ASN A 386 9.66 -26.69 -20.29
N SER A 387 9.49 -25.84 -19.28
CA SER A 387 10.11 -24.50 -19.23
C SER A 387 9.61 -23.51 -20.31
N GLY A 388 8.49 -23.81 -20.98
CA GLY A 388 7.86 -22.90 -21.93
C GLY A 388 6.90 -21.86 -21.33
N GLY A 389 7.04 -21.49 -20.05
CA GLY A 389 6.24 -20.41 -19.47
C GLY A 389 4.74 -20.70 -19.24
N LYS A 390 4.31 -21.98 -19.31
CA LYS A 390 2.89 -22.35 -19.14
C LYS A 390 2.29 -21.92 -17.78
N THR A 391 2.99 -22.22 -16.68
CA THR A 391 2.61 -21.77 -15.33
C THR A 391 2.63 -20.24 -15.21
N THR A 392 3.65 -19.60 -15.81
CA THR A 392 3.80 -18.15 -15.84
C THR A 392 2.65 -17.48 -16.58
N LEU A 393 2.15 -18.06 -17.68
CA LEU A 393 0.96 -17.59 -18.37
C LEU A 393 -0.27 -17.62 -17.45
N LEU A 394 -0.50 -18.73 -16.75
CA LEU A 394 -1.60 -18.82 -15.78
C LEU A 394 -1.46 -17.77 -14.66
N GLU A 395 -0.26 -17.55 -14.15
CA GLU A 395 0.01 -16.51 -13.15
C GLU A 395 -0.26 -15.11 -13.72
N THR A 396 0.12 -14.84 -14.97
CA THR A 396 -0.13 -13.57 -15.68
C THR A 396 -1.63 -13.32 -15.83
N LEU A 397 -2.40 -14.33 -16.26
CA LEU A 397 -3.86 -14.24 -16.35
C LEU A 397 -4.51 -14.03 -14.98
N SER A 398 -3.95 -14.66 -13.93
CA SER A 398 -4.38 -14.44 -12.55
C SER A 398 -4.11 -13.01 -12.09
N GLN A 399 -2.94 -12.44 -12.43
CA GLN A 399 -2.60 -11.06 -12.09
C GLN A 399 -3.60 -10.08 -12.73
N VAL A 400 -3.88 -10.24 -14.02
CA VAL A 400 -4.86 -9.42 -14.76
C VAL A 400 -6.24 -9.51 -14.12
N ALA A 401 -6.74 -10.72 -13.86
CA ALA A 401 -8.05 -10.92 -13.25
C ALA A 401 -8.15 -10.31 -11.84
N ILE A 402 -7.11 -10.47 -11.02
CA ILE A 402 -7.06 -9.95 -9.65
C ILE A 402 -7.00 -8.42 -9.65
N LEU A 403 -6.11 -7.80 -10.41
CA LEU A 403 -5.99 -6.34 -10.51
C LEU A 403 -7.31 -5.70 -11.00
N ALA A 404 -7.89 -6.22 -12.08
CA ALA A 404 -9.18 -5.76 -12.58
C ALA A 404 -10.30 -5.92 -11.55
N SER A 405 -10.30 -7.02 -10.77
CA SER A 405 -11.30 -7.22 -9.71
C SER A 405 -11.18 -6.20 -8.56
N MET A 406 -9.98 -5.65 -8.33
CA MET A 406 -9.73 -4.61 -7.34
C MET A 406 -9.99 -3.20 -7.88
N GLY A 407 -10.33 -3.04 -9.17
CA GLY A 407 -10.49 -1.75 -9.84
C GLY A 407 -9.15 -1.07 -10.15
N LEU A 408 -8.11 -1.87 -10.41
CA LEU A 408 -6.78 -1.37 -10.80
C LEU A 408 -6.53 -1.61 -12.31
N PRO A 409 -5.70 -0.77 -12.96
CA PRO A 409 -5.22 -1.07 -14.31
C PRO A 409 -4.39 -2.36 -14.33
N VAL A 410 -4.26 -2.98 -15.49
CA VAL A 410 -3.71 -4.33 -15.67
C VAL A 410 -2.46 -4.34 -16.55
N PRO A 411 -1.55 -5.32 -16.41
CA PRO A 411 -0.29 -5.37 -17.15
C PRO A 411 -0.50 -5.96 -18.54
N ALA A 412 -1.18 -5.23 -19.42
CA ALA A 412 -1.41 -5.62 -20.82
C ALA A 412 -1.47 -4.39 -21.72
N GLU A 413 -1.30 -4.56 -23.03
CA GLU A 413 -1.55 -3.48 -24.00
C GLU A 413 -3.04 -3.16 -24.09
N SER A 414 -3.87 -4.20 -24.01
CA SER A 414 -5.33 -4.11 -23.89
C SER A 414 -5.86 -5.39 -23.25
N ALA A 415 -6.95 -5.28 -22.50
CA ALA A 415 -7.57 -6.41 -21.83
C ALA A 415 -9.08 -6.26 -21.77
N VAL A 416 -9.79 -7.37 -21.89
CA VAL A 416 -11.22 -7.50 -21.57
C VAL A 416 -11.32 -8.47 -20.41
N VAL A 417 -11.91 -8.02 -19.30
CA VAL A 417 -12.02 -8.83 -18.08
C VAL A 417 -13.49 -8.92 -17.66
N GLY A 418 -13.99 -10.15 -17.68
CA GLY A 418 -15.33 -10.51 -17.26
C GLY A 418 -15.53 -10.50 -15.75
N ARG A 419 -16.76 -10.77 -15.34
CA ARG A 419 -17.15 -10.83 -13.93
C ARG A 419 -16.88 -12.24 -13.42
N PHE A 420 -15.93 -12.37 -12.50
CA PHE A 420 -15.66 -13.62 -11.80
C PHE A 420 -16.01 -13.48 -10.33
N ASP A 421 -16.91 -14.34 -9.86
CA ASP A 421 -17.25 -14.50 -8.44
C ASP A 421 -16.19 -15.34 -7.72
N SER A 422 -15.45 -16.16 -8.48
CA SER A 422 -14.34 -16.94 -7.95
C SER A 422 -13.17 -17.05 -8.93
N VAL A 423 -11.96 -16.84 -8.44
CA VAL A 423 -10.70 -17.07 -9.15
C VAL A 423 -9.97 -18.23 -8.49
N VAL A 424 -9.81 -19.31 -9.24
CA VAL A 424 -9.05 -20.50 -8.86
C VAL A 424 -7.73 -20.44 -9.60
N PHE A 425 -6.63 -20.38 -8.86
CA PHE A 425 -5.30 -20.62 -9.38
C PHE A 425 -4.69 -21.80 -8.63
N HIS A 426 -4.26 -22.82 -9.37
CA HIS A 426 -3.58 -23.98 -8.82
C HIS A 426 -2.29 -24.20 -9.57
N ARG A 427 -1.16 -24.14 -8.86
CA ARG A 427 0.14 -24.53 -9.39
C ARG A 427 0.67 -25.76 -8.69
N ARG A 428 1.56 -26.49 -9.36
CA ARG A 428 2.22 -27.66 -8.79
C ARG A 428 3.09 -27.28 -7.60
N HIS A 429 2.93 -27.99 -6.48
CA HIS A 429 3.79 -27.87 -5.29
C HIS A 429 4.69 -29.10 -5.19
N ALA A 430 5.97 -28.92 -4.84
CA ALA A 430 6.98 -29.99 -4.83
C ALA A 430 6.74 -31.12 -3.77
N SER A 431 5.71 -31.00 -2.92
CA SER A 431 5.44 -31.95 -1.84
C SER A 431 4.50 -33.09 -2.27
N PHE A 432 5.04 -34.31 -2.42
CA PHE A 432 4.27 -35.53 -2.62
C PHE A 432 3.92 -36.19 -1.27
N ASN A 433 2.90 -35.69 -0.59
CA ASN A 433 2.36 -36.32 0.62
C ASN A 433 1.12 -37.17 0.30
N ALA A 434 0.83 -38.19 1.11
CA ALA A 434 -0.44 -38.91 1.03
C ALA A 434 -1.61 -37.93 1.27
N GLY A 435 -2.59 -37.90 0.36
CA GLY A 435 -3.77 -37.02 0.46
C GLY A 435 -3.73 -35.73 -0.37
N VAL A 436 -2.66 -35.45 -1.13
CA VAL A 436 -2.57 -34.25 -2.00
C VAL A 436 -3.67 -34.22 -3.07
N LEU A 437 -4.04 -35.38 -3.64
CA LEU A 437 -5.17 -35.48 -4.58
C LEU A 437 -6.47 -35.02 -3.93
N GLU A 438 -6.76 -35.55 -2.74
CA GLU A 438 -7.99 -35.25 -2.01
C GLU A 438 -8.04 -33.76 -1.63
N SER A 439 -6.95 -33.19 -1.13
CA SER A 439 -6.89 -31.77 -0.77
C SER A 439 -7.03 -30.86 -1.99
N THR A 440 -6.45 -31.25 -3.12
CA THR A 440 -6.52 -30.48 -4.37
C THR A 440 -7.96 -30.46 -4.88
N ILE A 441 -8.61 -31.62 -4.98
CA ILE A 441 -10.03 -31.74 -5.37
C ILE A 441 -10.92 -30.93 -4.41
N LYS A 442 -10.72 -31.03 -3.10
CA LYS A 442 -11.44 -30.24 -2.09
C LYS A 442 -11.21 -28.73 -2.21
N SER A 443 -10.12 -28.29 -2.85
CA SER A 443 -9.84 -26.88 -3.06
C SER A 443 -10.40 -26.35 -4.38
N ILE A 444 -10.35 -27.13 -5.46
CA ILE A 444 -10.65 -26.64 -6.83
C ILE A 444 -12.09 -26.93 -7.27
N VAL A 445 -12.74 -27.97 -6.74
CA VAL A 445 -14.10 -28.36 -7.16
C VAL A 445 -15.21 -27.51 -6.52
N PRO A 446 -15.15 -27.16 -5.21
CA PRO A 446 -16.22 -26.37 -4.60
C PRO A 446 -16.50 -25.02 -5.28
N PRO A 447 -15.50 -24.25 -5.75
CA PRO A 447 -15.72 -23.03 -6.53
C PRO A 447 -16.55 -23.23 -7.80
N LEU A 448 -16.51 -24.41 -8.42
CA LEU A 448 -17.34 -24.75 -9.60
C LEU A 448 -18.77 -25.20 -9.23
N SER A 449 -19.05 -25.42 -7.95
CA SER A 449 -20.34 -25.96 -7.49
C SER A 449 -21.34 -24.88 -7.07
N GLY A 450 -20.92 -23.62 -6.99
CA GLY A 450 -21.76 -22.48 -6.62
C GLY A 450 -22.58 -21.92 -7.78
N ASP A 451 -23.41 -20.91 -7.49
CA ASP A 451 -24.28 -20.22 -8.46
C ASP A 451 -23.57 -19.06 -9.20
N GLY A 452 -22.25 -18.89 -9.00
CA GLY A 452 -21.44 -17.81 -9.57
C GLY A 452 -20.51 -18.24 -10.70
N ARG A 453 -19.92 -17.27 -11.39
CA ARG A 453 -18.96 -17.47 -12.47
C ARG A 453 -17.55 -17.67 -11.93
N THR A 454 -16.92 -18.78 -12.31
CA THR A 454 -15.58 -19.14 -11.84
C THR A 454 -14.56 -19.09 -12.99
N LEU A 455 -13.38 -18.54 -12.72
CA LEU A 455 -12.19 -18.62 -13.56
C LEU A 455 -11.25 -19.70 -13.02
N MET A 456 -10.99 -20.73 -13.81
CA MET A 456 -10.14 -21.88 -13.48
C MET A 456 -8.78 -21.77 -14.15
N LEU A 457 -7.72 -21.56 -13.38
CA LEU A 457 -6.33 -21.54 -13.86
C LEU A 457 -5.59 -22.69 -13.20
N VAL A 458 -5.47 -23.82 -13.88
CA VAL A 458 -5.00 -25.08 -13.27
C VAL A 458 -3.78 -25.60 -14.00
N ASP A 459 -2.69 -25.82 -13.25
CA ASP A 459 -1.43 -26.31 -13.77
C ASP A 459 -1.12 -27.74 -13.31
N GLU A 460 -0.59 -28.55 -14.24
CA GLU A 460 -0.06 -29.92 -14.04
C GLU A 460 -0.87 -30.78 -13.05
N PHE A 461 -2.20 -30.83 -13.19
CA PHE A 461 -3.07 -31.62 -12.31
C PHE A 461 -2.67 -33.11 -12.27
N GLU A 462 -2.12 -33.62 -13.38
CA GLU A 462 -1.66 -35.00 -13.50
C GLU A 462 -0.49 -35.38 -12.61
N ALA A 463 0.27 -34.42 -12.09
CA ALA A 463 1.39 -34.69 -11.21
C ALA A 463 0.97 -35.34 -9.88
N ILE A 464 -0.33 -35.42 -9.58
CA ILE A 464 -0.86 -35.79 -8.28
C ILE A 464 -1.33 -37.26 -8.23
N THR A 465 -1.56 -37.92 -9.36
CA THR A 465 -2.08 -39.29 -9.41
C THR A 465 -1.57 -40.07 -10.62
N GLU A 466 -2.02 -41.32 -10.79
CA GLU A 466 -1.63 -42.16 -11.93
C GLU A 466 -2.13 -41.55 -13.25
N PRO A 467 -1.31 -41.53 -14.33
CA PRO A 467 -1.62 -40.77 -15.56
C PRO A 467 -3.01 -41.04 -16.16
N GLY A 468 -3.44 -42.31 -16.24
CA GLY A 468 -4.78 -42.63 -16.76
C GLY A 468 -5.92 -42.09 -15.89
N ARG A 469 -5.77 -42.12 -14.56
CA ARG A 469 -6.74 -41.55 -13.63
C ARG A 469 -6.72 -40.02 -13.65
N ALA A 470 -5.55 -39.43 -13.87
CA ALA A 470 -5.40 -38.00 -14.02
C ALA A 470 -6.14 -37.49 -15.26
N ALA A 471 -6.00 -38.17 -16.40
CA ALA A 471 -6.74 -37.83 -17.62
C ALA A 471 -8.26 -37.90 -17.41
N ASP A 472 -8.77 -38.98 -16.79
CA ASP A 472 -10.20 -39.12 -16.48
C ASP A 472 -10.72 -37.96 -15.62
N LEU A 473 -9.96 -37.59 -14.57
CA LEU A 473 -10.34 -36.51 -13.65
C LEU A 473 -10.26 -35.13 -14.31
N LEU A 474 -9.22 -34.88 -15.09
CA LEU A 474 -9.03 -33.60 -15.78
C LEU A 474 -10.11 -33.41 -16.86
N ASN A 475 -10.47 -34.46 -17.60
CA ASN A 475 -11.60 -34.42 -18.52
C ASN A 475 -12.92 -34.14 -17.77
N GLY A 476 -13.11 -34.78 -16.61
CA GLY A 476 -14.24 -34.48 -15.73
C GLY A 476 -14.30 -33.02 -15.29
N LEU A 477 -13.16 -32.41 -14.94
CA LEU A 477 -13.06 -31.00 -14.58
C LEU A 477 -13.34 -30.07 -15.78
N VAL A 478 -12.79 -30.36 -16.96
CA VAL A 478 -13.06 -29.60 -18.19
C VAL A 478 -14.55 -29.59 -18.51
N ASN A 479 -15.20 -30.75 -18.49
CA ASN A 479 -16.64 -30.85 -18.73
C ASN A 479 -17.46 -30.11 -17.66
N LEU A 480 -17.10 -30.26 -16.38
CA LEU A 480 -17.77 -29.54 -15.29
C LEU A 480 -17.66 -28.02 -15.45
N THR A 481 -16.50 -27.51 -15.87
CA THR A 481 -16.30 -26.08 -16.12
C THR A 481 -17.22 -25.58 -17.24
N VAL A 482 -17.37 -26.33 -18.33
CA VAL A 482 -18.31 -25.99 -19.41
C VAL A 482 -19.76 -26.04 -18.92
N GLU A 483 -20.16 -27.10 -18.21
CA GLU A 483 -21.52 -27.29 -17.67
C GLU A 483 -21.94 -26.20 -16.67
N ARG A 484 -20.98 -25.58 -15.97
CA ARG A 484 -21.20 -24.61 -14.89
C ARG A 484 -21.09 -23.15 -15.32
N ASP A 485 -21.08 -22.87 -16.62
CA ASP A 485 -20.91 -21.51 -17.14
C ASP A 485 -19.62 -20.81 -16.65
N ALA A 486 -18.59 -21.61 -16.39
CA ALA A 486 -17.27 -21.18 -15.94
C ALA A 486 -16.26 -21.14 -17.11
N PHE A 487 -15.14 -20.49 -16.87
CA PHE A 487 -14.05 -20.34 -17.83
C PHE A 487 -12.80 -21.01 -17.29
N GLY A 488 -11.95 -21.55 -18.15
CA GLY A 488 -10.72 -22.17 -17.65
C GLY A 488 -9.57 -22.31 -18.63
N VAL A 489 -8.36 -22.20 -18.10
CA VAL A 489 -7.11 -22.55 -18.76
C VAL A 489 -6.46 -23.68 -17.96
N TYR A 490 -6.32 -24.84 -18.59
CA TYR A 490 -5.74 -26.04 -17.99
C TYR A 490 -4.43 -26.36 -18.67
N VAL A 491 -3.34 -26.29 -17.93
CA VAL A 491 -2.02 -26.70 -18.42
C VAL A 491 -1.82 -28.17 -18.11
N THR A 492 -1.49 -28.96 -19.14
CA THR A 492 -1.26 -30.40 -18.98
C THR A 492 -0.34 -30.97 -20.06
N HIS A 493 0.30 -32.09 -19.75
CA HIS A 493 0.98 -32.94 -20.71
C HIS A 493 0.08 -34.04 -21.30
N LEU A 494 -1.16 -34.16 -20.84
CA LEU A 494 -2.09 -35.23 -21.19
C LEU A 494 -3.14 -34.85 -22.25
N ALA A 495 -2.92 -33.82 -23.08
CA ALA A 495 -4.00 -33.35 -23.96
C ALA A 495 -4.40 -34.35 -25.05
N ASP A 496 -3.49 -35.22 -25.49
CA ASP A 496 -3.83 -36.28 -26.44
C ASP A 496 -4.82 -37.28 -25.80
N GLU A 497 -4.67 -37.55 -24.49
CA GLU A 497 -5.58 -38.39 -23.71
C GLU A 497 -6.92 -37.72 -23.37
N LEU A 498 -7.02 -36.39 -23.48
CA LEU A 498 -8.27 -35.64 -23.28
C LEU A 498 -9.15 -35.57 -24.54
N SER A 499 -8.64 -36.01 -25.69
CA SER A 499 -9.37 -35.95 -26.96
C SER A 499 -10.44 -37.07 -27.08
N PRO A 500 -11.66 -36.77 -27.55
CA PRO A 500 -12.15 -35.46 -27.99
C PRO A 500 -12.59 -34.57 -26.82
N LEU A 501 -12.26 -33.27 -26.93
CA LEU A 501 -12.76 -32.23 -26.04
C LEU A 501 -14.22 -31.83 -26.37
N PRO A 502 -14.97 -31.25 -25.43
CA PRO A 502 -16.27 -30.63 -25.72
C PRO A 502 -16.12 -29.46 -26.71
N PRO A 503 -17.17 -29.10 -27.47
CA PRO A 503 -17.08 -28.10 -28.53
C PRO A 503 -16.76 -26.68 -28.03
N GLU A 504 -17.01 -26.39 -26.75
CA GLU A 504 -16.65 -25.13 -26.08
C GLU A 504 -15.20 -25.13 -25.56
N ALA A 505 -14.41 -26.16 -25.88
CA ALA A 505 -13.02 -26.29 -25.45
C ALA A 505 -12.06 -26.47 -26.64
N ARG A 506 -10.89 -25.85 -26.54
CA ARG A 506 -9.81 -25.95 -27.54
C ARG A 506 -8.50 -26.41 -26.94
N ILE A 507 -7.58 -26.88 -27.79
CA ILE A 507 -6.20 -27.20 -27.42
C ILE A 507 -5.27 -26.16 -28.01
N ASP A 508 -4.42 -25.58 -27.17
CA ASP A 508 -3.39 -24.62 -27.52
C ASP A 508 -2.00 -25.17 -27.17
N GLY A 509 -0.95 -24.66 -27.80
CA GLY A 509 0.39 -25.24 -27.72
C GLY A 509 1.51 -24.23 -27.66
N ILE A 510 2.46 -24.42 -26.76
CA ILE A 510 3.74 -23.69 -26.71
C ILE A 510 4.87 -24.56 -27.25
N PHE A 511 5.76 -23.96 -28.04
CA PHE A 511 6.81 -24.65 -28.78
C PHE A 511 8.17 -24.06 -28.47
N ALA A 512 9.13 -24.93 -28.14
CA ALA A 512 10.54 -24.55 -28.17
C ALA A 512 11.00 -24.48 -29.63
N GLU A 513 11.79 -23.45 -29.96
CA GLU A 513 12.33 -23.22 -31.30
C GLU A 513 13.71 -23.86 -31.47
N GLY A 514 14.46 -24.03 -30.38
CA GLY A 514 15.80 -24.60 -30.40
C GLY A 514 16.59 -24.25 -29.14
N LEU A 515 17.92 -24.18 -29.29
CA LEU A 515 18.84 -23.69 -28.28
C LEU A 515 19.49 -22.38 -28.74
N THR A 516 19.83 -21.50 -27.80
CA THR A 516 20.73 -20.35 -28.04
C THR A 516 22.19 -20.81 -28.10
N ASP A 517 23.11 -19.90 -28.41
CA ASP A 517 24.55 -20.17 -28.46
C ASP A 517 25.11 -20.50 -27.07
N GLU A 518 24.51 -19.94 -26.01
CA GLU A 518 24.76 -20.29 -24.61
C GLU A 518 24.10 -21.62 -24.19
N LEU A 519 23.49 -22.33 -25.13
CA LEU A 519 22.76 -23.58 -24.94
C LEU A 519 21.52 -23.41 -24.04
N GLU A 520 20.93 -22.22 -23.98
CA GLU A 520 19.66 -22.00 -23.30
C GLU A 520 18.49 -22.38 -24.20
N LEU A 521 17.36 -22.78 -23.61
CA LEU A 521 16.20 -23.17 -24.40
C LEU A 521 15.56 -21.91 -25.00
N ARG A 522 15.60 -21.79 -26.33
CA ARG A 522 14.90 -20.72 -27.04
C ARG A 522 13.44 -21.11 -27.20
N VAL A 523 12.54 -20.40 -26.52
CA VAL A 523 11.09 -20.66 -26.56
C VAL A 523 10.37 -19.41 -26.99
N ASP A 524 9.44 -19.55 -27.94
CA ASP A 524 8.40 -18.54 -28.14
C ASP A 524 7.29 -18.81 -27.11
N TYR A 525 7.19 -17.93 -26.11
CA TYR A 525 6.24 -18.09 -25.00
C TYR A 525 4.79 -17.83 -25.40
N GLN A 526 4.54 -17.28 -26.61
CA GLN A 526 3.21 -17.06 -27.14
C GLN A 526 2.55 -18.40 -27.53
N PRO A 527 1.42 -18.78 -26.90
CA PRO A 527 0.70 -19.98 -27.32
C PRO A 527 0.22 -19.89 -28.76
N ARG A 528 0.37 -20.98 -29.50
CA ARG A 528 -0.23 -21.18 -30.82
C ARG A 528 -1.61 -21.80 -30.65
N PHE A 529 -2.62 -21.07 -31.11
CA PHE A 529 -4.01 -21.48 -30.91
C PHE A 529 -4.41 -22.68 -31.75
N GLY A 530 -5.25 -23.56 -31.21
CA GLY A 530 -5.79 -24.72 -31.93
C GLY A 530 -4.74 -25.77 -32.34
N THR A 531 -3.55 -25.71 -31.74
CA THR A 531 -2.42 -26.59 -32.09
C THR A 531 -1.92 -27.32 -30.84
N VAL A 532 -1.76 -28.64 -30.93
CA VAL A 532 -1.16 -29.43 -29.84
C VAL A 532 0.34 -29.13 -29.75
N GLY A 533 0.76 -28.56 -28.63
CA GLY A 533 2.17 -28.36 -28.29
C GLY A 533 2.90 -29.70 -28.14
N LYS A 534 4.18 -29.74 -28.54
CA LYS A 534 5.02 -30.93 -28.41
C LYS A 534 6.09 -30.70 -27.34
N SER A 535 6.30 -31.70 -26.49
CA SER A 535 7.49 -31.72 -25.65
C SER A 535 8.71 -31.99 -26.53
N THR A 536 9.77 -31.20 -26.38
CA THR A 536 11.03 -31.31 -27.12
C THR A 536 12.18 -31.73 -26.20
N PRO A 537 12.13 -32.92 -25.58
CA PRO A 537 13.18 -33.41 -24.69
C PRO A 537 14.55 -33.50 -25.38
N GLU A 538 14.59 -33.63 -26.71
CA GLU A 538 15.80 -33.61 -27.53
C GLU A 538 16.66 -32.35 -27.27
N PHE A 539 16.05 -31.19 -27.05
CA PHE A 539 16.80 -29.95 -26.76
C PHE A 539 17.46 -30.00 -25.38
N ILE A 540 16.77 -30.54 -24.37
CA ILE A 540 17.32 -30.73 -23.03
C ILE A 540 18.49 -31.71 -23.07
N VAL A 541 18.32 -32.84 -23.76
CA VAL A 541 19.37 -33.86 -23.91
C VAL A 541 20.56 -33.30 -24.69
N SER A 542 20.33 -32.52 -25.74
CA SER A 542 21.39 -31.82 -26.49
C SER A 542 22.24 -30.94 -25.57
N ARG A 543 21.59 -30.09 -24.76
CA ARG A 543 22.26 -29.23 -23.78
C ARG A 543 23.08 -30.03 -22.77
N LEU A 544 22.56 -31.16 -22.28
CA LEU A 544 23.28 -32.02 -21.34
C LEU A 544 24.52 -32.66 -21.98
N VAL A 545 24.41 -33.13 -23.23
CA VAL A 545 25.54 -33.68 -23.99
C VAL A 545 26.63 -32.62 -24.20
N ALA A 546 26.24 -31.40 -24.57
CA ALA A 546 27.17 -30.29 -24.80
C ALA A 546 27.88 -29.83 -23.51
N ASN A 547 27.17 -29.79 -22.38
CA ASN A 547 27.70 -29.35 -21.08
C ASN A 547 28.37 -30.46 -20.25
N ALA A 548 28.53 -31.67 -20.80
CA ALA A 548 29.14 -32.78 -20.10
C ALA A 548 30.60 -32.47 -19.71
N ARG A 549 30.94 -32.67 -18.43
CA ARG A 549 32.24 -32.30 -17.85
C ARG A 549 33.34 -33.28 -18.19
N ASP A 550 32.97 -34.53 -18.44
CA ASP A 550 33.89 -35.60 -18.79
C ASP A 550 33.28 -36.59 -19.79
N ARG A 551 34.13 -37.49 -20.30
CA ARG A 551 33.73 -38.49 -21.32
C ARG A 551 32.73 -39.51 -20.81
N ALA A 552 32.73 -39.82 -19.51
CA ALA A 552 31.83 -40.82 -18.94
C ALA A 552 30.41 -40.23 -18.80
N GLU A 553 30.32 -38.99 -18.32
CA GLU A 553 29.07 -38.23 -18.26
C GLU A 553 28.51 -38.00 -19.66
N ARG A 554 29.36 -37.58 -20.62
CA ARG A 554 28.96 -37.40 -22.02
C ARG A 554 28.40 -38.68 -22.63
N ALA A 555 29.08 -39.81 -22.45
CA ALA A 555 28.60 -41.10 -22.94
C ALA A 555 27.26 -41.50 -22.30
N GLY A 556 27.02 -41.14 -21.03
CA GLY A 556 25.75 -41.33 -20.36
C GLY A 556 24.61 -40.52 -21.01
N PHE A 557 24.85 -39.25 -21.33
CA PHE A 557 23.87 -38.41 -22.02
C PHE A 557 23.67 -38.79 -23.49
N GLU A 558 24.72 -39.20 -24.21
CA GLU A 558 24.62 -39.73 -25.58
C GLU A 558 23.78 -41.01 -25.63
N ALA A 559 23.83 -41.86 -24.60
CA ALA A 559 22.93 -43.01 -24.48
C ALA A 559 21.45 -42.61 -24.32
N LEU A 560 21.17 -41.50 -23.62
CA LEU A 560 19.82 -40.92 -23.54
C LEU A 560 19.41 -40.26 -24.87
N ALA A 561 20.35 -39.63 -25.58
CA ALA A 561 20.11 -39.05 -26.90
C ALA A 561 19.63 -40.11 -27.91
N ALA A 562 20.19 -41.31 -27.86
CA ALA A 562 19.73 -42.43 -28.69
C ALA A 562 18.28 -42.84 -28.42
N ALA A 563 17.78 -42.67 -27.18
CA ALA A 563 16.40 -43.00 -26.81
C ALA A 563 15.39 -41.91 -27.24
N VAL A 564 15.82 -40.66 -27.32
CA VAL A 564 14.97 -39.50 -27.64
C VAL A 564 15.01 -39.14 -29.14
N GLY A 565 16.09 -39.50 -29.83
CA GLY A 565 16.27 -39.29 -31.27
C GLY A 565 17.62 -38.65 -31.58
N GLU A 566 18.62 -39.48 -31.91
CA GLU A 566 20.02 -39.04 -32.08
C GLU A 566 20.21 -38.00 -33.18
N GLU A 567 19.50 -38.13 -34.31
CA GLU A 567 19.55 -37.16 -35.42
C GLU A 567 18.99 -35.78 -35.03
N ALA A 568 17.93 -35.74 -34.21
CA ALA A 568 17.34 -34.49 -33.72
C ALA A 568 18.27 -33.78 -32.74
N VAL A 569 18.94 -34.56 -31.87
CA VAL A 569 19.94 -34.05 -30.91
C VAL A 569 21.15 -33.48 -31.65
N GLN A 570 21.71 -34.22 -32.62
CA GLN A 570 22.86 -33.74 -33.39
C GLN A 570 22.53 -32.50 -34.24
N LYS A 571 21.34 -32.47 -34.85
CA LYS A 571 20.89 -31.30 -35.61
C LYS A 571 20.75 -30.06 -34.72
N THR A 572 20.20 -30.21 -33.52
CA THR A 572 20.08 -29.10 -32.57
C THR A 572 21.45 -28.55 -32.17
N LEU A 573 22.42 -29.44 -31.90
CA LEU A 573 23.79 -29.05 -31.56
C LEU A 573 24.49 -28.35 -32.73
N SER A 574 24.29 -28.81 -33.97
CA SER A 574 24.84 -28.11 -35.13
C SER A 574 24.18 -26.75 -35.33
N ASP A 575 22.86 -26.66 -35.21
CA ASP A 575 22.14 -25.39 -35.44
C ASP A 575 22.52 -24.32 -34.40
N ALA A 576 22.89 -24.71 -33.18
CA ALA A 576 23.42 -23.82 -32.13
C ALA A 576 24.90 -23.42 -32.31
N GLU A 577 25.66 -24.08 -33.20
CA GLU A 577 27.06 -23.72 -33.50
C GLU A 577 27.19 -22.75 -34.69
N PHE A 578 26.11 -22.46 -35.43
CA PHE A 578 26.15 -21.77 -36.74
C PHE A 578 25.42 -20.41 -36.80
N VAL A 579 24.95 -19.85 -35.69
CA VAL A 579 24.31 -18.52 -35.65
C VAL A 579 25.36 -17.45 -35.22
N ASP A 580 26.31 -17.16 -36.11
CA ASP A 580 27.30 -16.05 -35.99
C ASP A 580 26.84 -14.82 -36.81
#